data_AF-A0A183IDE3-F1
#
_entry.id   AF-A0A183IDE3-F1
#
_cell.length_a   1.000
_cell.length_b   1.000
_cell.length_c   1.000
_cell.angle_alpha   90.00
_cell.angle_beta   90.00
_cell.angle_gamma   90.00
#
_symmetry.space_group_name_H-M   'P 1'
#
loop_
_entity.id
_entity.type
_entity.pdbx_description
1 polymer ?
#
loop_
_entity_poly.entity_id
_entity_poly.type
_entity_poly.pdbx_seq_one_letter_code
_entity_poly.pdbx_strand_id
1 'polypeptide(L)'
;MSLRYPNRSNDAQCIKDLQFECQPGICIPVENVCDGVFDCADGIDELQNCTCALDRFPCNNGKCVQVAKWCDGNNDCGDNSDESKYCYNTCPPGFREKVCVLRETGESGCLHHSRVCDGFIDCLRNEDELGCDCESLGMFRCGGNGSYCVPWSKYCNGQVDCADSSDEPPKCYPSTI
;
A
#
# COMPACT_ATOMS: atom_id res chain seq x y z
N MET A 1 -33.43 28.94 1.96
CA MET A 1 -33.70 27.98 3.07
C MET A 1 -32.37 27.45 3.57
N SER A 2 -31.92 27.93 4.72
CA SER A 2 -30.71 27.45 5.40
C SER A 2 -30.98 26.07 6.01
N LEU A 3 -30.20 25.07 5.61
CA LEU A 3 -30.25 23.74 6.22
C LEU A 3 -29.63 23.82 7.62
N ARG A 4 -30.44 23.54 8.63
CA ARG A 4 -29.97 23.29 9.99
C ARG A 4 -29.32 21.91 10.03
N TYR A 5 -28.10 21.82 10.53
CA TYR A 5 -27.62 20.65 11.26
C TYR A 5 -27.34 21.06 12.73
N PRO A 6 -27.66 20.21 13.72
CA PRO A 6 -27.75 20.63 15.11
C PRO A 6 -26.41 20.57 15.85
N ASN A 7 -26.28 21.55 16.76
CA ASN A 7 -25.32 21.72 17.86
C ASN A 7 -24.39 20.56 18.28
N ARG A 8 -23.09 20.88 18.25
CA ARG A 8 -22.17 21.05 19.40
C ARG A 8 -21.98 19.86 20.37
N SER A 9 -20.85 19.17 20.16
CA SER A 9 -19.98 18.56 21.20
C SER A 9 -18.53 18.81 20.74
N ASN A 10 -17.84 19.84 21.24
CA ASN A 10 -16.71 19.70 22.18
C ASN A 10 -15.70 18.58 21.84
N ASP A 11 -15.06 18.65 20.68
CA ASP A 11 -13.62 18.38 20.51
C ASP A 11 -13.17 18.93 19.15
N ALA A 12 -12.12 19.75 19.11
CA ALA A 12 -11.56 20.31 17.88
C ALA A 12 -10.72 19.25 17.16
N GLN A 13 -11.32 18.12 16.79
CA GLN A 13 -10.64 17.03 16.12
C GLN A 13 -10.83 17.12 14.62
N CYS A 14 -9.73 17.05 13.88
CA CYS A 14 -9.73 16.99 12.44
C CYS A 14 -10.51 15.77 11.94
N ILE A 15 -11.20 15.92 10.82
CA ILE A 15 -11.94 14.81 10.19
C ILE A 15 -10.91 13.77 9.75
N LYS A 16 -10.88 12.61 10.43
CA LYS A 16 -10.05 11.47 10.03
C LYS A 16 -10.32 11.13 8.56
N ASP A 17 -9.23 10.85 7.84
CA ASP A 17 -9.18 10.53 6.40
C ASP A 17 -9.32 11.72 5.41
N LEU A 18 -9.76 12.90 5.86
CA LEU A 18 -9.95 14.07 4.97
C LEU A 18 -9.11 15.28 5.36
N GLN A 19 -8.67 15.36 6.62
CA GLN A 19 -7.93 16.50 7.14
C GLN A 19 -6.66 16.05 7.87
N PHE A 20 -5.60 16.83 7.70
CA PHE A 20 -4.33 16.68 8.39
C PHE A 20 -4.23 17.70 9.51
N GLU A 21 -3.82 17.22 10.69
CA GLU A 21 -3.65 18.05 11.87
C GLU A 21 -2.22 18.61 11.91
N CYS A 22 -2.10 19.90 11.57
CA CYS A 22 -0.88 20.69 11.64
C CYS A 22 -0.37 20.85 13.09
N GLN A 23 -1.30 21.24 13.95
CA GLN A 23 -1.12 21.51 15.36
C GLN A 23 -2.45 21.17 16.04
N PRO A 24 -2.49 20.95 17.37
CA PRO A 24 -3.73 20.62 18.06
C PRO A 24 -4.85 21.62 17.74
N GLY A 25 -5.85 21.18 16.96
CA GLY A 25 -6.98 22.00 16.52
C GLY A 25 -6.78 22.85 15.24
N ILE A 26 -5.65 22.75 14.54
CA ILE A 26 -5.45 23.33 13.20
C ILE A 26 -5.45 22.20 12.17
N CYS A 27 -6.47 22.21 11.32
CA CYS A 27 -6.69 21.19 10.31
C CYS A 27 -6.58 21.80 8.91
N ILE A 28 -5.75 21.21 8.06
CA ILE A 28 -5.72 21.49 6.62
C ILE A 28 -6.28 20.30 5.85
N PRO A 29 -6.78 20.49 4.62
CA PRO A 29 -7.17 19.38 3.76
C PRO A 29 -5.98 18.42 3.52
N VAL A 30 -6.21 17.11 3.47
CA VAL A 30 -5.15 16.13 3.13
C VAL A 30 -4.57 16.37 1.73
N GLU A 31 -5.31 17.05 0.84
CA GLU A 31 -4.83 17.48 -0.47
C GLU A 31 -3.78 18.61 -0.43
N ASN A 32 -3.71 19.37 0.68
CA ASN A 32 -2.74 20.43 0.94
C ASN A 32 -1.55 19.92 1.78
N VAL A 33 -1.40 18.61 1.90
CA VAL A 33 -0.24 18.00 2.55
C VAL A 33 0.71 17.58 1.45
N CYS A 34 1.96 18.07 1.51
CA CYS A 34 3.00 17.78 0.53
C CYS A 34 2.60 18.20 -0.89
N ASP A 35 1.89 19.32 -1.02
CA ASP A 35 1.44 19.89 -2.28
C ASP A 35 2.45 20.91 -2.86
N GLY A 36 3.53 21.18 -2.12
CA GLY A 36 4.58 22.13 -2.45
C GLY A 36 4.28 23.56 -1.97
N VAL A 37 3.21 23.75 -1.20
CA VAL A 37 2.82 25.01 -0.57
C VAL A 37 2.85 24.82 0.95
N PHE A 38 3.42 25.80 1.66
CA PHE A 38 3.33 25.81 3.11
C PHE A 38 1.94 26.35 3.52
N ASP A 39 0.94 25.47 3.60
CA ASP A 39 -0.38 25.74 4.16
C ASP A 39 -0.34 25.75 5.70
N CYS A 40 0.58 24.99 6.29
CA CYS A 40 0.80 24.99 7.71
C CYS A 40 1.70 26.16 8.15
N ALA A 41 1.39 26.79 9.28
CA ALA A 41 2.18 27.92 9.80
C ALA A 41 3.64 27.57 10.11
N ASP A 42 3.89 26.33 10.54
CA ASP A 42 5.22 25.78 10.80
C ASP A 42 5.81 25.06 9.58
N GLY A 43 5.07 24.99 8.46
CA GLY A 43 5.44 24.26 7.24
C GLY A 43 5.55 22.74 7.42
N ILE A 44 4.95 22.17 8.47
CA ILE A 44 5.11 20.74 8.79
C ILE A 44 4.45 19.84 7.75
N ASP A 45 3.41 20.36 7.11
CA ASP A 45 2.73 19.80 5.95
C ASP A 45 3.69 19.50 4.80
N GLU A 46 4.83 20.19 4.74
CA GLU A 46 5.87 20.02 3.72
C GLU A 46 7.22 19.51 4.27
N LEU A 47 7.44 19.56 5.60
CA LEU A 47 8.76 19.34 6.21
C LEU A 47 8.97 17.96 6.86
N GLN A 48 7.90 17.23 7.21
CA GLN A 48 8.05 15.92 7.87
C GLN A 48 7.77 14.77 6.92
N ASN A 49 8.87 14.16 6.43
CA ASN A 49 8.89 12.81 5.85
C ASN A 49 7.63 12.52 5.03
N CYS A 50 7.34 13.42 4.08
CA CYS A 50 6.12 13.50 3.30
C CYS A 50 5.77 12.14 2.73
N THR A 51 4.96 11.40 3.47
CA THR A 51 4.42 10.14 3.03
C THR A 51 3.17 10.57 2.30
N CYS A 52 3.24 10.65 0.97
CA CYS A 52 2.10 11.02 0.17
C CYS A 52 0.86 10.23 0.64
N ALA A 53 -0.32 10.86 0.58
CA ALA A 53 -1.57 10.20 0.92
C ALA A 53 -1.66 8.81 0.25
N LEU A 54 -2.42 7.87 0.83
CA LEU A 54 -2.45 6.47 0.40
C LEU A 54 -2.65 6.26 -1.12
N ASP A 55 -3.34 7.17 -1.81
CA ASP A 55 -3.59 7.12 -3.26
C ASP A 55 -2.64 8.00 -4.10
N ARG A 56 -1.52 8.45 -3.51
CA ARG A 56 -0.54 9.34 -4.13
C ARG A 56 0.88 8.79 -3.96
N PHE A 57 1.75 9.08 -4.92
CA PHE A 57 3.17 8.73 -4.88
C PHE A 57 4.06 9.99 -4.92
N PRO A 58 5.24 9.96 -4.28
CA PRO A 58 6.20 11.05 -4.34
C PRO A 58 7.00 10.99 -5.64
N CYS A 59 6.98 12.09 -6.39
CA CYS A 59 7.89 12.35 -7.50
C CYS A 59 9.33 12.56 -6.99
N ASN A 60 10.34 12.50 -7.87
CA ASN A 60 11.73 12.74 -7.47
C ASN A 60 11.98 14.16 -6.99
N ASN A 61 11.20 15.13 -7.47
CA ASN A 61 11.21 16.51 -6.99
C ASN A 61 10.47 16.74 -5.66
N GLY A 62 9.92 15.69 -5.03
CA GLY A 62 9.19 15.75 -3.76
C GLY A 62 7.70 16.08 -3.88
N LYS A 63 7.18 16.34 -5.08
CA LYS A 63 5.75 16.57 -5.33
C LYS A 63 4.96 15.27 -5.17
N CYS A 64 3.77 15.32 -4.56
CA CYS A 64 2.85 14.17 -4.50
C CYS A 64 1.80 14.21 -5.62
N VAL A 65 1.78 13.20 -6.48
CA VAL A 65 0.79 13.04 -7.55
C VAL A 65 -0.02 11.77 -7.36
N GLN A 66 -1.21 11.68 -7.92
CA GLN A 66 -2.07 10.50 -7.76
C GLN A 66 -1.46 9.27 -8.44
N VAL A 67 -1.63 8.09 -7.85
CA VAL A 67 -1.16 6.81 -8.44
C VAL A 67 -1.74 6.55 -9.82
N ALA A 68 -2.97 6.99 -10.07
CA ALA A 68 -3.59 6.95 -11.40
C ALA A 68 -2.85 7.76 -12.48
N LYS A 69 -1.89 8.62 -12.08
CA LYS A 69 -1.04 9.42 -12.97
C LYS A 69 0.30 8.77 -13.27
N TRP A 70 0.55 7.57 -12.76
CA TRP A 70 1.75 6.82 -13.12
C TRP A 70 1.62 6.27 -14.54
N CYS A 71 2.53 6.64 -15.45
CA CYS A 71 2.47 6.29 -16.87
C CYS A 71 1.12 6.61 -17.57
N ASP A 72 0.46 7.70 -17.23
CA ASP A 72 -0.79 8.11 -17.92
C ASP A 72 -0.53 8.83 -19.25
N GLY A 73 0.74 9.05 -19.61
CA GLY A 73 1.20 9.77 -20.79
C GLY A 73 1.39 11.27 -20.58
N ASN A 74 1.16 11.80 -19.38
CA ASN A 74 1.30 13.22 -19.04
C ASN A 74 2.32 13.44 -17.92
N ASN A 75 3.16 14.47 -18.06
CA ASN A 75 4.10 14.88 -17.02
C ASN A 75 3.36 15.66 -15.91
N ASP A 76 2.70 14.94 -15.02
CA ASP A 76 2.03 15.47 -13.83
C ASP A 76 3.03 15.80 -12.72
N CYS A 77 4.17 15.10 -12.64
CA CYS A 77 5.24 15.42 -11.68
C CYS A 77 5.94 16.75 -11.97
N GLY A 78 6.01 17.16 -13.24
CA GLY A 78 6.77 18.33 -13.72
C GLY A 78 8.24 18.04 -14.02
N ASP A 79 8.78 16.92 -13.53
CA ASP A 79 10.15 16.44 -13.77
C ASP A 79 10.22 15.14 -14.60
N ASN A 80 9.07 14.64 -15.09
CA ASN A 80 8.88 13.35 -15.78
C ASN A 80 9.24 12.11 -14.93
N SER A 81 9.16 12.19 -13.60
CA SER A 81 9.37 11.01 -12.75
C SER A 81 8.25 9.97 -12.91
N ASP A 82 7.03 10.43 -13.10
CA ASP A 82 5.82 9.66 -13.41
C ASP A 82 5.79 9.07 -14.83
N GLU A 83 6.37 9.80 -15.80
CA GLU A 83 6.46 9.40 -17.22
C GLU A 83 7.86 8.94 -17.62
N SER A 84 8.65 8.48 -16.66
CA SER A 84 10.00 8.04 -16.96
C SER A 84 9.95 6.84 -17.92
N LYS A 85 11.00 6.64 -18.72
CA LYS A 85 11.11 5.46 -19.62
C LYS A 85 10.94 4.13 -18.85
N TYR A 86 11.22 4.14 -17.55
CA TYR A 86 11.12 2.98 -16.69
C TYR A 86 9.76 2.82 -16.03
N CYS A 87 8.85 3.80 -16.14
CA CYS A 87 7.57 3.79 -15.44
C CYS A 87 6.74 2.53 -15.77
N TYR A 88 6.82 1.99 -16.99
CA TYR A 88 6.13 0.74 -17.39
C TYR A 88 6.78 -0.55 -16.82
N ASN A 89 7.98 -0.42 -16.26
CA ASN A 89 8.79 -1.50 -15.70
C ASN A 89 9.05 -1.31 -14.19
N THR A 90 8.44 -0.29 -13.58
CA THR A 90 8.61 0.07 -12.17
C THR A 90 7.27 0.49 -11.61
N CYS A 91 6.98 0.14 -10.36
CA CYS A 91 5.75 0.57 -9.71
C CYS A 91 5.88 1.98 -9.14
N PRO A 92 4.74 2.66 -8.93
CA PRO A 92 4.71 3.95 -8.26
C PRO A 92 5.47 3.90 -6.92
N PRO A 93 6.33 4.89 -6.63
CA PRO A 93 7.06 4.93 -5.38
C PRO A 93 6.10 5.00 -4.18
N GLY A 94 6.46 4.34 -3.08
CA GLY A 94 5.61 4.26 -1.88
C GLY A 94 4.78 2.99 -1.77
N PHE A 95 4.69 2.19 -2.84
CA PHE A 95 4.04 0.89 -2.82
C PHE A 95 5.07 -0.25 -2.81
N ARG A 96 4.91 -1.22 -1.91
CA ARG A 96 5.73 -2.43 -1.86
C ARG A 96 5.24 -3.44 -2.90
N GLU A 97 5.44 -3.11 -4.17
CA GLU A 97 4.81 -3.82 -5.29
C GLU A 97 5.83 -4.59 -6.15
N LYS A 98 5.38 -5.72 -6.71
CA LYS A 98 6.14 -6.54 -7.68
C LYS A 98 5.69 -6.19 -9.09
N VAL A 99 6.64 -5.87 -9.96
CA VAL A 99 6.37 -5.69 -11.40
C VAL A 99 6.42 -7.05 -12.10
N CYS A 100 5.40 -7.37 -12.88
CA CYS A 100 5.39 -8.53 -13.75
C CYS A 100 4.41 -8.37 -14.90
N VAL A 101 4.39 -9.33 -15.83
CA VAL A 101 3.34 -9.39 -16.85
C VAL A 101 2.12 -10.04 -16.22
N LEU A 102 1.04 -9.28 -16.05
CA LEU A 102 -0.18 -9.77 -15.42
C LEU A 102 -0.84 -10.85 -16.29
N ARG A 103 -1.34 -11.91 -15.67
CA ARG A 103 -2.02 -13.01 -16.36
C ARG A 103 -3.38 -12.59 -16.92
N GLU A 104 -4.06 -11.64 -16.27
CA GLU A 104 -5.39 -11.15 -16.67
C GLU A 104 -5.33 -10.29 -17.95
N THR A 105 -4.34 -9.41 -18.06
CA THR A 105 -4.22 -8.46 -19.18
C THR A 105 -3.16 -8.86 -20.21
N GLY A 106 -2.13 -9.62 -19.81
CA GLY A 106 -0.97 -9.92 -20.66
C GLY A 106 0.01 -8.76 -20.81
N GLU A 107 -0.15 -7.70 -20.02
CA GLU A 107 0.67 -6.49 -20.05
C GLU A 107 1.48 -6.34 -18.76
N SER A 108 2.54 -5.52 -18.79
CA SER A 108 3.29 -5.17 -17.58
C SER A 108 2.37 -4.45 -16.60
N GLY A 109 2.35 -4.90 -15.36
CA GLY A 109 1.56 -4.31 -14.28
C GLY A 109 2.22 -4.50 -12.92
N CYS A 110 1.62 -3.84 -11.93
CA CYS A 110 2.10 -3.82 -10.56
C CYS A 110 1.18 -4.65 -9.67
N LEU A 111 1.77 -5.65 -9.02
CA LEU A 111 1.08 -6.45 -8.00
C LEU A 111 1.39 -5.89 -6.63
N HIS A 112 0.32 -5.56 -5.90
CA HIS A 112 0.38 -5.24 -4.49
C HIS A 112 1.05 -6.37 -3.71
N HIS A 113 1.78 -6.06 -2.63
CA HIS A 113 2.45 -7.07 -1.80
C HIS A 113 1.51 -8.19 -1.34
N SER A 114 0.21 -7.89 -1.19
CA SER A 114 -0.80 -8.87 -0.80
C SER A 114 -1.14 -9.89 -1.89
N ARG A 115 -0.71 -9.64 -3.12
CA ARG A 115 -0.79 -10.49 -4.31
C ARG A 115 0.58 -11.04 -4.72
N VAL A 116 1.55 -10.94 -3.81
CA VAL A 116 2.88 -11.49 -3.98
C VAL A 116 3.00 -12.57 -2.91
N CYS A 117 3.27 -13.80 -3.35
CA CYS A 117 3.31 -14.97 -2.47
C CYS A 117 1.97 -15.24 -1.78
N ASP A 118 0.85 -14.97 -2.44
CA ASP A 118 -0.51 -15.16 -1.89
C ASP A 118 -1.14 -16.50 -2.31
N GLY A 119 -0.43 -17.28 -3.13
CA GLY A 119 -0.85 -18.59 -3.60
C GLY A 119 -1.62 -18.56 -4.91
N PHE A 120 -1.87 -17.38 -5.45
CA PHE A 120 -2.44 -17.19 -6.77
C PHE A 120 -1.35 -16.88 -7.79
N ILE A 121 -1.50 -17.42 -9.00
CA ILE A 121 -0.62 -17.06 -10.12
C ILE A 121 -1.25 -15.85 -10.80
N ASP A 122 -0.93 -14.67 -10.30
CA ASP A 122 -1.32 -13.37 -10.81
C ASP A 122 -0.38 -12.92 -11.94
N CYS A 123 0.91 -13.28 -11.88
CA CYS A 123 1.84 -13.09 -12.99
C CYS A 123 1.75 -14.23 -14.02
N LEU A 124 1.89 -13.91 -15.31
CA LEU A 124 1.86 -14.88 -16.42
C LEU A 124 2.89 -16.01 -16.26
N ARG A 125 4.00 -15.74 -15.57
CA ARG A 125 5.12 -16.67 -15.36
C ARG A 125 5.35 -17.06 -13.90
N ASN A 126 4.34 -16.96 -13.03
CA ASN A 126 4.39 -17.33 -11.60
C ASN A 126 5.49 -16.67 -10.76
N GLU A 127 6.10 -15.60 -11.26
CA GLU A 127 7.22 -14.91 -10.62
C GLU A 127 6.85 -14.12 -9.35
N ASP A 128 5.56 -13.88 -9.15
CA ASP A 128 4.90 -13.46 -7.91
C ASP A 128 4.96 -14.53 -6.82
N GLU A 129 4.98 -15.80 -7.20
CA GLU A 129 4.96 -16.95 -6.31
C GLU A 129 6.33 -17.65 -6.22
N LEU A 130 7.38 -17.07 -6.80
CA LEU A 130 8.74 -17.61 -6.76
C LEU A 130 9.66 -16.76 -5.88
N GLY A 131 10.54 -17.43 -5.13
CA GLY A 131 11.55 -16.76 -4.32
C GLY A 131 10.97 -16.01 -3.12
N CYS A 132 9.83 -16.47 -2.62
CA CYS A 132 9.16 -15.90 -1.46
C CYS A 132 9.95 -16.16 -0.17
N ASP A 133 10.45 -15.06 0.41
CA ASP A 133 11.00 -15.04 1.76
C ASP A 133 9.89 -14.64 2.74
N CYS A 134 9.08 -15.63 3.11
CA CYS A 134 7.96 -15.43 4.04
C CYS A 134 8.43 -14.96 5.43
N GLU A 135 9.67 -15.27 5.82
CA GLU A 135 10.21 -14.93 7.14
C GLU A 135 10.44 -13.41 7.25
N SER A 136 10.97 -12.79 6.19
CA SER A 136 11.12 -11.32 6.08
C SER A 136 9.80 -10.56 6.01
N LEU A 137 8.70 -11.22 5.61
CA LEU A 137 7.35 -10.65 5.58
C LEU A 137 6.57 -10.90 6.88
N GLY A 138 7.14 -11.64 7.84
CA GLY A 138 6.42 -12.04 9.05
C GLY A 138 5.23 -12.95 8.73
N MET A 139 5.41 -13.86 7.78
CA MET A 139 4.42 -14.83 7.32
C MET A 139 4.96 -16.26 7.42
N PHE A 140 4.07 -17.24 7.49
CA PHE A 140 4.40 -18.67 7.49
C PHE A 140 4.50 -19.19 6.05
N ARG A 141 5.57 -19.90 5.74
CA ARG A 141 5.77 -20.54 4.44
C ARG A 141 5.05 -21.89 4.42
N CYS A 142 4.08 -22.06 3.52
CA CYS A 142 3.48 -23.38 3.29
C CYS A 142 4.53 -24.39 2.79
N GLY A 143 4.31 -25.67 3.09
CA GLY A 143 5.23 -26.73 2.71
C GLY A 143 5.03 -27.18 1.27
N GLY A 144 5.95 -28.02 0.79
CA GLY A 144 5.89 -28.61 -0.56
C GLY A 144 6.45 -27.72 -1.68
N ASN A 145 5.98 -27.97 -2.91
CA ASN A 145 6.41 -27.25 -4.13
C ASN A 145 5.77 -25.86 -4.30
N GLY A 146 4.79 -25.51 -3.45
CA GLY A 146 4.19 -24.17 -3.44
C GLY A 146 5.05 -23.24 -2.60
N SER A 147 5.42 -22.09 -3.15
CA SER A 147 6.21 -21.07 -2.45
C SER A 147 5.35 -19.88 -2.04
N TYR A 148 4.09 -20.11 -1.65
CA TYR A 148 3.23 -19.05 -1.14
C TYR A 148 3.26 -18.98 0.38
N CYS A 149 2.93 -17.81 0.90
CA CYS A 149 2.98 -17.47 2.29
C CYS A 149 1.55 -17.29 2.82
N VAL A 150 1.29 -17.84 4.00
CA VAL A 150 0.07 -17.53 4.77
C VAL A 150 0.45 -16.73 6.01
N PRO A 151 -0.42 -15.85 6.54
CA PRO A 151 -0.14 -15.16 7.80
C PRO A 151 0.18 -16.15 8.93
N TRP A 152 1.05 -15.79 9.89
CA TRP A 152 1.31 -16.64 11.06
C TRP A 152 0.05 -16.93 11.89
N SER A 153 -0.98 -16.10 11.82
CA SER A 153 -2.29 -16.36 12.43
C SER A 153 -3.03 -17.55 11.81
N LYS A 154 -2.60 -18.01 10.64
CA LYS A 154 -3.11 -19.21 9.97
C LYS A 154 -2.32 -20.46 10.32
N TYR A 155 -1.12 -20.32 10.86
CA TYR A 155 -0.38 -21.46 11.40
C TYR A 155 -1.09 -21.98 12.66
N CYS A 156 -1.39 -23.28 12.69
CA CYS A 156 -1.92 -23.96 13.87
C CYS A 156 -3.27 -23.44 14.38
N ASN A 157 -4.15 -22.98 13.48
CA ASN A 157 -5.42 -22.36 13.83
C ASN A 157 -6.63 -23.34 13.78
N GLY A 158 -6.43 -24.60 13.40
CA GLY A 158 -7.50 -25.59 13.25
C GLY A 158 -8.21 -25.53 11.89
N GLN A 159 -7.68 -24.78 10.92
CA GLN A 159 -8.11 -24.70 9.53
C GLN A 159 -6.95 -25.00 8.59
N VAL A 160 -7.19 -25.82 7.57
CA VAL A 160 -6.22 -26.07 6.49
C VAL A 160 -6.20 -24.86 5.56
N ASP A 161 -5.24 -23.96 5.78
CA ASP A 161 -4.97 -22.78 4.96
C ASP A 161 -3.87 -23.06 3.92
N CYS A 162 -2.94 -23.99 4.17
CA CYS A 162 -2.04 -24.49 3.13
C CYS A 162 -2.67 -25.66 2.35
N ALA A 163 -2.57 -25.64 1.02
CA ALA A 163 -2.93 -26.73 0.12
C ALA A 163 -2.27 -28.07 0.46
N ASP A 164 -1.11 -28.07 1.12
CA ASP A 164 -0.42 -29.27 1.58
C ASP A 164 -0.60 -29.54 3.09
N SER A 165 -1.47 -28.78 3.78
CA SER A 165 -1.73 -28.85 5.22
C SER A 165 -0.51 -28.67 6.12
N SER A 166 0.59 -28.09 5.60
CA SER A 166 1.80 -27.87 6.39
C SER A 166 1.65 -26.84 7.51
N ASP A 167 0.63 -26.01 7.44
CA ASP A 167 0.21 -25.11 8.51
C ASP A 167 -0.42 -25.83 9.71
N GLU A 168 -0.85 -27.08 9.54
CA GLU A 168 -1.53 -27.88 10.56
C GLU A 168 -0.81 -29.21 10.86
N PRO A 169 0.46 -29.18 11.32
CA PRO A 169 1.18 -30.41 11.61
C PRO A 169 0.48 -31.20 12.75
N PRO A 170 0.60 -32.53 12.79
CA PRO A 170 -0.01 -33.36 13.84
C PRO A 170 0.50 -33.06 15.26
N LYS A 171 1.58 -32.27 15.39
CA LYS A 171 2.08 -31.71 16.65
C LYS A 171 1.73 -30.22 16.79
N CYS A 172 0.55 -29.83 16.31
CA CYS A 172 -0.02 -28.54 16.59
C CYS A 172 -0.68 -28.54 17.95
N TYR A 173 -0.06 -27.87 18.91
CA TYR A 173 -0.72 -27.47 20.14
C TYR A 173 -1.21 -26.04 19.88
N PRO A 174 -2.52 -25.83 19.63
CA PRO A 174 -3.05 -24.47 19.61
C PRO A 174 -2.66 -23.87 20.96
N SER A 175 -1.94 -22.75 20.93
CA SER A 175 -1.58 -22.03 22.16
C SER A 175 -2.87 -21.77 22.92
N THR A 176 -3.10 -22.60 23.93
CA THR A 176 -4.17 -22.43 24.88
C THR A 176 -3.85 -21.15 25.61
N ILE A 177 -4.78 -20.20 25.52
CA ILE A 177 -4.81 -18.92 26.24
C ILE A 177 -4.32 -19.07 27.68
#